data_AF-A0A350CHI1-F1
#
_entry.id   AF-A0A350CHI1-F1
#
_cell.length_a   1.000
_cell.length_b   1.000
_cell.length_c   1.000
_cell.angle_alpha   90.00
_cell.angle_beta   90.00
_cell.angle_gamma   90.00
#
_symmetry.space_group_name_H-M   'P 1'
#
loop_
_entity.id
_entity.type
_entity.pdbx_description
1 polymer ?
#
loop_
_entity_poly.entity_id
_entity_poly.type
_entity_poly.pdbx_seq_one_letter_code
_entity_poly.pdbx_strand_id
1 'polypeptide(L)'
;MVLQDHCGPRQFGYGTLRDYVIGIAAVDGHGRLFHAGGRVVKNVAGYDLCRLLTGSNGKLGQLLHVTFKVRPLPATQQLIIAGFRTLQYLEKALNTLNTTATTPVILDVAGRPALPEILNTHTLLPVRDSSHL
;
A
#
# COMPACT_ATOMS: atom_id res chain seq x y z
N MET A 1 4.76 7.67 -11.42
CA MET A 1 4.47 6.84 -10.23
C MET A 1 5.58 6.86 -9.18
N VAL A 2 6.75 6.23 -9.38
CA VAL A 2 7.83 6.18 -8.35
C VAL A 2 8.33 7.58 -7.95
N LEU A 3 8.58 8.45 -8.93
CA LEU A 3 9.01 9.82 -8.67
C LEU A 3 7.97 10.69 -7.95
N GLN A 4 6.70 10.28 -7.95
CA GLN A 4 5.60 11.02 -7.35
C GLN A 4 5.08 10.35 -6.08
N ASP A 5 5.67 9.21 -5.68
CA ASP A 5 5.30 8.44 -4.50
C ASP A 5 3.79 8.20 -4.33
N HIS A 6 3.16 7.68 -5.39
CA HIS A 6 1.72 7.38 -5.35
C HIS A 6 1.42 6.29 -4.32
N CYS A 7 0.41 6.55 -3.48
CA CYS A 7 -0.15 5.59 -2.55
C CYS A 7 -1.40 4.91 -3.12
N GLY A 8 -1.57 3.62 -2.82
CA GLY A 8 -2.78 2.87 -3.15
C GLY A 8 -3.45 2.33 -1.88
N PRO A 9 -4.70 1.85 -1.97
CA PRO A 9 -5.48 1.40 -0.80
C PRO A 9 -4.84 0.22 -0.05
N ARG A 10 -3.96 -0.55 -0.71
CA ARG A 10 -3.24 -1.67 -0.10
C ARG A 10 -2.01 -1.25 0.72
N GLN A 11 -1.68 0.04 0.77
CA GLN A 11 -0.52 0.52 1.54
C GLN A 11 -0.61 0.16 3.02
N PHE A 12 -1.82 0.02 3.55
CA PHE A 12 -2.07 -0.30 4.95
C PHE A 12 -1.43 -1.66 5.33
N GLY A 13 -1.66 -2.72 4.55
CA GLY A 13 -1.07 -4.03 4.82
C GLY A 13 0.30 -4.27 4.19
N TYR A 14 0.64 -3.53 3.13
CA TYR A 14 1.83 -3.83 2.32
C TYR A 14 2.97 -2.81 2.47
N GLY A 15 2.70 -1.61 2.96
CA GLY A 15 3.66 -0.50 3.04
C GLY A 15 3.62 0.39 1.80
N THR A 16 4.49 1.39 1.79
CA THR A 16 4.54 2.41 0.74
C THR A 16 5.37 1.97 -0.47
N LEU A 17 5.21 2.63 -1.60
CA LEU A 17 6.02 2.35 -2.79
C LEU A 17 7.53 2.45 -2.51
N ARG A 18 7.95 3.40 -1.64
CA ARG A 18 9.33 3.54 -1.16
C ARG A 18 9.87 2.29 -0.49
N ASP A 19 9.05 1.58 0.26
CA ASP A 19 9.46 0.36 0.94
C ASP A 19 9.70 -0.78 -0.04
N TYR A 20 9.09 -0.71 -1.23
CA TYR A 20 9.23 -1.71 -2.28
C TYR A 20 10.46 -1.49 -3.17
N VAL A 21 10.96 -0.26 -3.28
CA VAL A 21 12.13 0.04 -4.11
C VAL A 21 13.41 -0.43 -3.41
N ILE A 22 14.12 -1.36 -4.05
CA ILE A 22 15.39 -1.92 -3.53
C ILE A 22 16.61 -1.54 -4.38
N GLY A 23 16.38 -0.97 -5.57
CA GLY A 23 17.44 -0.49 -6.44
C GLY A 23 16.90 0.45 -7.50
N ILE A 24 17.70 1.44 -7.87
CA ILE A 24 17.42 2.45 -8.89
C ILE A 24 18.66 2.64 -9.77
N ALA A 25 18.46 2.76 -11.08
CA ALA A 25 19.43 3.33 -12.00
C ALA A 25 18.86 4.64 -12.57
N ALA A 26 19.65 5.72 -12.50
CA ALA A 26 19.24 7.04 -12.91
C ALA A 26 20.40 7.81 -13.54
N VAL A 27 20.06 8.88 -14.27
CA VAL A 27 21.02 9.81 -14.88
C VAL A 27 20.98 11.12 -14.14
N ASP A 28 22.14 11.66 -13.77
CA ASP A 28 22.27 12.96 -13.11
C ASP A 28 22.13 14.13 -14.11
N GLY A 29 22.16 15.37 -13.61
CA GLY A 29 22.09 16.57 -14.46
C GLY A 29 23.27 16.76 -15.41
N HIS A 30 24.33 15.96 -15.28
CA HIS A 30 25.50 15.96 -16.15
C HIS A 30 25.48 14.81 -17.17
N GLY A 31 24.40 14.04 -17.25
CA GLY A 31 24.29 12.91 -18.16
C GLY A 31 25.03 11.65 -17.71
N ARG A 32 25.48 11.59 -16.44
CA ARG A 32 26.19 10.43 -15.90
C ARG A 32 25.23 9.44 -15.29
N LEU A 33 25.39 8.18 -15.67
CA LEU A 33 24.64 7.06 -15.11
C LEU A 33 25.13 6.74 -13.70
N PHE A 34 24.23 6.65 -12.74
CA PHE A 34 24.53 6.21 -11.39
C PHE A 34 23.50 5.19 -10.90
N HIS A 35 23.93 4.37 -9.94
CA HIS A 35 23.11 3.29 -9.38
C HIS A 35 22.99 3.51 -7.88
N ALA A 36 21.78 3.30 -7.37
CA ALA A 36 21.44 3.41 -5.96
C ALA A 36 20.81 2.09 -5.49
N GLY A 37 21.17 1.63 -4.30
CA GLY A 37 20.68 0.37 -3.73
C GLY A 37 21.42 -0.86 -4.26
N GLY A 38 20.90 -2.06 -3.97
CA GLY A 38 21.52 -3.31 -4.34
C GLY A 38 20.69 -4.52 -3.95
N ARG A 39 20.89 -5.66 -4.64
CA ARG A 39 20.18 -6.94 -4.37
C ARG A 39 20.70 -7.68 -3.12
N VAL A 40 21.31 -6.99 -2.15
CA VAL A 40 22.01 -7.60 -1.02
C VAL A 40 21.40 -7.18 0.32
N VAL A 41 21.36 -8.13 1.26
CA VAL A 41 20.68 -8.03 2.57
C VAL A 41 21.32 -6.99 3.49
N LYS A 42 22.62 -6.71 3.32
CA LYS A 42 23.31 -5.62 4.02
C LYS A 42 23.64 -4.51 3.03
N ASN A 43 22.81 -3.48 3.03
CA ASN A 43 23.15 -2.19 2.44
C ASN A 43 23.29 -1.15 3.56
N VAL A 44 24.36 -1.29 4.36
CA VAL A 44 24.64 -0.43 5.53
C VAL A 44 25.68 0.65 5.20
N ALA A 45 26.21 0.67 3.97
CA ALA A 45 27.20 1.63 3.52
C ALA A 45 26.54 2.72 2.67
N GLY A 46 26.43 3.93 3.22
CA GLY A 46 26.01 5.13 2.50
C GLY A 46 24.56 5.56 2.73
N TYR A 47 24.14 6.59 1.98
CA TYR A 47 22.79 7.16 2.04
C TYR A 47 21.79 6.30 1.25
N ASP A 48 20.55 6.24 1.74
CA ASP A 48 19.44 5.60 1.03
C ASP A 48 18.96 6.49 -0.14
N LEU A 49 19.76 6.52 -1.20
CA LEU A 49 19.46 7.25 -2.42
C LEU A 49 18.19 6.71 -3.11
N CYS A 50 17.79 5.47 -2.84
CA CYS A 50 16.55 4.91 -3.37
C CYS A 50 15.33 5.64 -2.81
N ARG A 51 15.30 5.82 -1.48
CA ARG A 51 14.25 6.61 -0.82
C ARG A 51 14.32 8.10 -1.15
N LEU A 52 15.51 8.65 -1.39
CA LEU A 52 15.68 10.05 -1.78
C LEU A 52 15.11 10.33 -3.19
N LEU A 53 15.38 9.45 -4.15
CA LEU A 53 14.90 9.61 -5.53
C LEU A 53 13.41 9.32 -5.66
N THR A 54 12.87 8.42 -4.84
CA THR A 54 11.44 8.14 -4.79
C THR A 54 10.70 9.35 -4.20
N GLY A 55 9.75 9.94 -4.94
CA GLY A 55 9.09 11.19 -4.56
C GLY A 55 9.83 12.48 -4.96
N SER A 56 10.98 12.40 -5.64
CA SER A 56 11.76 13.58 -6.07
C SER A 56 11.18 14.35 -7.27
N ASN A 57 10.09 13.85 -7.88
CA ASN A 57 9.48 14.36 -9.11
C ASN A 57 10.47 14.51 -10.28
N GLY A 58 11.56 13.74 -10.29
CA GLY A 58 12.59 13.77 -11.34
C GLY A 58 13.60 14.91 -11.21
N LYS A 59 13.52 15.72 -10.15
CA LYS A 59 14.42 16.87 -9.94
C LYS A 59 15.86 16.48 -9.62
N LEU A 60 16.05 15.29 -9.04
CA LEU A 60 17.36 14.79 -8.59
C LEU A 60 18.02 13.86 -9.61
N GLY A 61 17.36 13.59 -10.73
CA GLY A 61 17.84 12.71 -11.79
C GLY A 61 16.70 12.04 -12.54
N GLN A 62 16.98 11.67 -13.78
CA GLN A 62 16.04 10.96 -14.63
C GLN A 62 16.13 9.46 -14.33
N LEU A 63 15.04 8.84 -13.86
CA LEU A 63 14.98 7.39 -13.64
C LEU A 63 15.04 6.65 -14.99
N LEU A 64 15.85 5.59 -15.04
CA LEU A 64 15.91 4.64 -16.15
C LEU A 64 15.34 3.29 -15.76
N HIS A 65 15.79 2.76 -14.62
CA HIS A 65 15.37 1.45 -14.12
C HIS A 65 15.07 1.52 -12.63
N VAL A 66 14.06 0.75 -12.22
CA VAL A 66 13.69 0.57 -10.82
C VAL A 66 13.53 -0.92 -10.55
N THR A 67 14.17 -1.39 -9.50
CA THR A 67 14.06 -2.76 -9.01
C THR A 67 13.18 -2.77 -7.78
N PHE A 68 12.12 -3.59 -7.81
CA PHE A 68 11.20 -3.75 -6.70
C PHE A 68 11.40 -5.09 -6.00
N LYS A 69 11.26 -5.11 -4.67
CA LYS A 69 11.03 -6.37 -3.96
C LYS A 69 9.61 -6.85 -4.26
N VAL A 70 9.44 -8.15 -4.48
CA VAL A 70 8.12 -8.75 -4.68
C VAL A 70 7.72 -9.54 -3.43
N ARG A 71 6.42 -9.64 -3.19
CA ARG A 71 5.86 -10.51 -2.15
C ARG A 71 5.14 -11.69 -2.82
N PRO A 72 5.07 -12.85 -2.16
CA PRO A 72 4.29 -13.97 -2.65
C PRO A 72 2.82 -13.59 -2.79
N LEU A 73 2.15 -14.21 -3.76
CA LEU A 73 0.71 -14.08 -3.93
C LEU A 73 0.00 -14.73 -2.72
N PRO A 74 -0.97 -14.05 -2.07
CA PRO A 74 -1.69 -14.64 -0.96
C PRO A 74 -2.53 -15.84 -1.43
N ALA A 75 -2.56 -16.90 -0.64
CA ALA A 75 -3.33 -18.12 -0.95
C ALA A 75 -4.85 -17.85 -0.98
N THR A 76 -5.33 -16.95 -0.13
CA THR A 76 -6.74 -16.58 -0.02
C THR A 76 -6.86 -15.07 0.20
N GLN A 77 -7.84 -14.45 -0.47
CA GLN A 77 -8.25 -13.07 -0.22
C GLN A 77 -9.77 -13.02 -0.11
N GLN A 78 -10.28 -12.33 0.91
CA GLN A 78 -11.70 -12.11 1.11
C GLN A 78 -11.96 -10.63 1.38
N LEU A 79 -13.05 -10.11 0.85
CA LEU A 79 -13.55 -8.77 1.16
C LEU A 79 -14.75 -8.92 2.09
N ILE A 80 -14.76 -8.14 3.17
CA ILE A 80 -15.86 -8.07 4.12
C ILE A 80 -16.39 -6.65 4.11
N ILE A 81 -17.72 -6.51 3.97
CA ILE A 81 -18.42 -5.24 4.12
C ILE A 81 -19.35 -5.38 5.32
N ALA A 82 -19.25 -4.44 6.26
CA ALA A 82 -20.10 -4.38 7.44
C ALA A 82 -20.72 -2.98 7.57
N GLY A 83 -22.02 -2.94 7.81
CA GLY A 83 -22.76 -1.70 8.03
C GLY A 83 -22.87 -1.39 9.53
N PHE A 84 -22.48 -0.19 9.94
CA PHE A 84 -22.61 0.27 11.32
C PHE A 84 -23.60 1.44 11.40
N ARG A 85 -24.53 1.37 12.36
CA ARG A 85 -25.51 2.46 12.60
C ARG A 85 -24.90 3.63 13.37
N THR A 86 -23.87 3.37 14.18
CA THR A 86 -23.23 4.37 15.03
C THR A 86 -21.72 4.16 15.07
N LEU A 87 -20.96 5.25 15.22
CA LEU A 87 -19.49 5.22 15.25
C LEU A 87 -18.94 4.35 16.38
N GLN A 88 -19.59 4.28 17.55
CA GLN A 88 -19.09 3.45 18.66
C GLN A 88 -19.05 1.95 18.31
N TYR A 89 -19.97 1.46 17.47
CA TYR A 89 -19.96 0.06 17.04
C TYR A 89 -18.85 -0.20 16.01
N LEU A 90 -18.56 0.77 15.14
CA LEU A 90 -17.43 0.71 14.22
C LEU A 90 -16.10 0.65 14.98
N GLU A 91 -15.90 1.52 15.98
CA GLU A 91 -14.70 1.55 16.80
C GLU A 91 -14.47 0.21 17.54
N LYS A 92 -15.53 -0.36 18.13
CA LYS A 92 -15.46 -1.69 18.75
C LYS A 92 -15.00 -2.76 17.75
N ALA A 93 -15.60 -2.78 16.56
CA ALA A 93 -15.23 -3.74 15.52
C ALA A 93 -13.78 -3.57 15.05
N LEU A 94 -13.31 -2.33 14.86
CA LEU A 94 -11.92 -2.04 14.51
C LEU A 94 -10.93 -2.49 15.59
N ASN A 95 -11.26 -2.27 16.85
CA ASN A 95 -10.44 -2.75 17.97
C ASN A 95 -10.37 -4.28 18.01
N THR A 96 -11.49 -4.97 17.80
CA THR A 96 -11.51 -6.44 17.73
C THR A 96 -10.71 -6.96 16.54
N LEU A 97 -10.79 -6.30 15.38
CA LEU A 97 -10.00 -6.65 14.20
C LEU A 97 -8.49 -6.57 14.48
N ASN A 98 -8.04 -5.53 15.18
CA ASN A 98 -6.63 -5.36 15.55
C ASN A 98 -6.12 -6.46 16.51
N THR A 99 -7.01 -7.07 17.29
CA THR A 99 -6.67 -8.17 18.22
C THR A 99 -6.78 -9.57 17.60
N THR A 100 -7.37 -9.69 16.41
CA THR A 100 -7.59 -10.97 15.74
C THR A 100 -6.37 -11.34 14.89
N ALA A 101 -6.18 -12.63 14.60
CA ALA A 101 -5.13 -13.12 13.69
C ALA A 101 -5.33 -12.72 12.21
N THR A 102 -6.34 -11.91 11.89
CA THR A 102 -6.61 -11.43 10.54
C THR A 102 -5.56 -10.39 10.16
N THR A 103 -5.05 -10.45 8.93
CA THR A 103 -4.15 -9.43 8.37
C THR A 103 -4.89 -8.55 7.36
N PRO A 104 -5.64 -7.53 7.83
CA PRO A 104 -6.33 -6.62 6.92
C PRO A 104 -5.31 -5.89 6.03
N VAL A 105 -5.50 -6.01 4.72
CA VAL A 105 -4.61 -5.35 3.73
C VAL A 105 -5.18 -4.01 3.28
N ILE A 106 -6.50 -3.91 3.26
CA ILE A 106 -7.27 -2.72 2.91
C ILE A 106 -8.28 -2.52 4.03
N LEU A 107 -8.38 -1.29 4.52
CA LEU A 107 -9.41 -0.86 5.45
C LEU A 107 -9.92 0.49 4.97
N ASP A 108 -11.22 0.60 4.75
CA ASP A 108 -11.87 1.82 4.32
C ASP A 108 -13.21 1.99 5.01
N VAL A 109 -13.60 3.23 5.29
CA VAL A 109 -14.85 3.59 5.96
C VAL A 109 -15.58 4.57 5.06
N ALA A 110 -16.62 4.08 4.39
CA ALA A 110 -17.46 4.89 3.53
C ALA A 110 -18.73 5.36 4.25
N GLY A 111 -19.08 6.63 4.08
CA GLY A 111 -20.38 7.15 4.48
C GLY A 111 -21.51 6.59 3.61
N ARG A 112 -22.73 6.55 4.16
CA ARG A 112 -23.94 6.11 3.44
C ARG A 112 -24.13 6.67 2.01
N PRO A 113 -23.88 7.96 1.72
CA PRO A 113 -24.12 8.48 0.37
C PRO A 113 -23.20 7.87 -0.70
N ALA A 114 -22.04 7.31 -0.33
CA ALA A 114 -21.09 6.69 -1.26
C ALA A 114 -21.33 5.18 -1.46
N LEU A 115 -22.19 4.55 -0.65
CA LEU A 115 -22.45 3.10 -0.70
C LEU A 115 -23.01 2.59 -2.04
N PRO A 116 -23.95 3.27 -2.73
CA PRO A 116 -24.51 2.75 -3.98
C PRO A 116 -23.46 2.61 -5.08
N GLU A 117 -22.49 3.51 -5.11
CA GLU A 117 -21.44 3.54 -6.12
C GLU A 117 -20.41 2.43 -5.86
N ILE A 118 -20.01 2.25 -4.59
CA ILE A 118 -19.04 1.22 -4.17
C ILE A 118 -19.61 -0.20 -4.35
N LEU A 119 -20.90 -0.41 -4.09
CA LEU A 119 -21.55 -1.71 -4.20
C LEU A 119 -21.79 -2.15 -5.65
N ASN A 120 -21.93 -1.21 -6.58
CA ASN A 120 -22.16 -1.53 -8.00
C ASN A 120 -20.87 -1.93 -8.74
N THR A 121 -19.69 -1.54 -8.25
CA THR A 121 -18.40 -1.78 -8.95
C THR A 121 -17.80 -3.16 -8.66
N HIS A 122 -18.28 -3.88 -7.65
CA HIS A 122 -17.75 -5.19 -7.29
C HIS A 122 -18.89 -6.19 -7.05
N THR A 123 -18.89 -7.30 -7.80
CA THR A 123 -19.67 -8.50 -7.50
C THR A 123 -19.18 -9.06 -6.17
N LEU A 124 -19.87 -8.72 -5.08
CA LEU A 124 -19.50 -9.11 -3.72
C LEU A 124 -20.46 -10.14 -3.16
N LEU A 125 -19.90 -11.21 -2.60
CA LEU A 125 -20.65 -12.15 -1.78
C LEU A 125 -20.99 -11.45 -0.44
N PRO A 126 -22.28 -11.27 -0.11
CA PRO A 126 -22.67 -10.64 1.14
C PRO A 126 -22.28 -11.54 2.31
N VAL A 127 -21.47 -11.01 3.24
CA VAL A 127 -21.38 -11.60 4.58
C VAL A 127 -22.71 -11.29 5.28
N ARG A 128 -23.49 -12.34 5.54
CA ARG A 128 -24.79 -12.25 6.21
C ARG A 128 -24.63 -11.52 7.54
N ASP A 129 -25.50 -10.53 7.73
CA ASP A 129 -25.82 -9.86 8.99
C ASP A 129 -25.87 -10.89 10.14
N SER A 130 -24.91 -10.82 11.06
CA SER A 130 -25.02 -11.44 12.38
C SER A 130 -25.41 -10.36 13.38
N SER A 131 -26.62 -9.83 13.20
CA SER A 131 -27.30 -8.96 14.14
C SER A 131 -28.29 -9.77 14.98
N HIS A 132 -27.79 -10.73 15.78
CA HIS A 132 -28.47 -11.27 16.96
C HIS A 132 -27.44 -11.98 17.86
N LEU A 133 -26.93 -11.26 18.87
CA LEU A 133 -26.83 -11.64 20.29
C LEU A 133 -26.21 -10.48 21.09
#